data_AF-A0A067FSL5-F1
#
_entry.id   AF-A0A067FSL5-F1
#
_cell.length_a   1.000
_cell.length_b   1.000
_cell.length_c   1.000
_cell.angle_alpha   90.00
_cell.angle_beta   90.00
_cell.angle_gamma   90.00
#
_symmetry.space_group_name_H-M   'P 1'
#
loop_
_entity.id
_entity.type
_entity.pdbx_description
1 polymer ?
#
loop_
_entity_poly.entity_id
_entity_poly.type
_entity_poly.pdbx_seq_one_letter_code
_entity_poly.pdbx_strand_id
1 'polypeptide(L)'
;GNVALDVARILLRPTEELATTDIASYAWTALEGSSIRKVYLVGRRGPVQAACTAKELREILGIKNLYVHIREDDLIKSPTDEEEMKNSRIQRRVYELLSKAAASASSQPMLGQRELHFVFFRKPDSFLESNERSGHVSGVHFEKTALKGGGPGKQYAVGTGEFEDLDCGMVLKSIGYKSVPVNGLPFDNHKGIVPNIRGRVLKNISGDSSQVENGLYVCGWLKRGPTGIIATNLYCAEETVASISEDLEQGVLASSSGLPKPGREGLLQLLDNRNVRPVPFSAWEKIDSEEKRLGSLRNKPKEKLTTYEDLLKVAT
;
A
#
# COMPACT_ATOMS: atom_id res chain seq x y z
N GLY A 1 -3.41 -2.41 -7.72
CA GLY A 1 -2.05 -1.99 -7.35
C GLY A 1 -1.35 -3.13 -6.62
N ASN A 2 -0.08 -2.96 -6.23
CA ASN A 2 0.70 -4.06 -5.63
C ASN A 2 0.07 -4.63 -4.36
N VAL A 3 -0.43 -3.79 -3.44
CA VAL A 3 -1.08 -4.25 -2.20
C VAL A 3 -2.26 -5.19 -2.49
N ALA A 4 -3.06 -4.90 -3.52
CA ALA A 4 -4.16 -5.78 -3.92
C ALA A 4 -3.66 -7.15 -4.43
N LEU A 5 -2.53 -7.17 -5.16
CA LEU A 5 -1.88 -8.41 -5.57
C LEU A 5 -1.29 -9.15 -4.38
N ASP A 6 -0.68 -8.47 -3.41
CA ASP A 6 -0.14 -9.08 -2.20
C ASP A 6 -1.22 -9.82 -1.42
N VAL A 7 -2.36 -9.15 -1.19
CA VAL A 7 -3.55 -9.74 -0.55
C VAL A 7 -4.03 -10.96 -1.33
N ALA A 8 -4.23 -10.84 -2.65
CA ALA A 8 -4.66 -11.96 -3.47
C ALA A 8 -3.67 -13.12 -3.45
N ARG A 9 -2.35 -12.85 -3.46
CA ARG A 9 -1.31 -13.89 -3.34
C ARG A 9 -1.40 -14.61 -2.00
N ILE A 10 -1.58 -13.89 -0.90
CA ILE A 10 -1.70 -14.53 0.43
C ILE A 10 -2.96 -15.41 0.50
N LEU A 11 -4.08 -14.95 -0.07
CA LEU A 11 -5.34 -15.71 -0.06
C LEU A 11 -5.32 -16.91 -1.01
N LEU A 12 -4.60 -16.84 -2.13
CA LEU A 12 -4.63 -17.84 -3.19
C LEU A 12 -3.41 -18.75 -3.23
N ARG A 13 -2.31 -18.44 -2.55
CA ARG A 13 -1.11 -19.29 -2.52
C ARG A 13 -1.31 -20.53 -1.64
N PRO A 14 -0.82 -21.72 -2.04
CA PRO A 14 -0.88 -22.91 -1.20
C PRO A 14 -0.33 -22.64 0.21
N THR A 15 -1.03 -23.12 1.23
CA THR A 15 -0.73 -22.85 2.64
C THR A 15 0.61 -23.45 3.08
N GLU A 16 1.03 -24.51 2.41
CA GLU A 16 2.31 -25.19 2.62
C GLU A 16 3.48 -24.29 2.20
N GLU A 17 3.32 -23.51 1.12
CA GLU A 17 4.33 -22.53 0.70
C GLU A 17 4.42 -21.37 1.71
N LEU A 18 3.29 -20.97 2.31
CA LEU A 18 3.25 -19.89 3.31
C LEU A 18 3.85 -20.31 4.66
N ALA A 19 3.77 -21.59 5.01
CA ALA A 19 4.23 -22.13 6.30
C ALA A 19 5.73 -21.85 6.57
N THR A 20 6.54 -21.72 5.52
CA THR A 20 7.99 -21.47 5.60
C THR A 20 8.37 -19.99 5.58
N THR A 21 7.39 -19.09 5.43
CA THR A 21 7.59 -17.63 5.43
C THR A 21 7.58 -17.05 6.85
N ASP A 22 7.75 -15.73 7.01
CA ASP A 22 7.58 -15.05 8.29
C ASP A 22 6.13 -14.61 8.58
N ILE A 23 5.14 -15.22 7.92
CA ILE A 23 3.71 -14.97 8.15
C ILE A 23 3.37 -15.19 9.63
N ALA A 24 2.52 -14.35 10.21
CA ALA A 24 2.10 -14.51 11.59
C ALA A 24 1.33 -15.83 11.77
N SER A 25 1.63 -16.58 12.84
CA SER A 25 0.99 -17.88 13.11
C SER A 25 -0.53 -17.84 13.05
N TYR A 26 -1.16 -16.83 13.67
CA TYR A 26 -2.62 -16.71 13.66
C TYR A 26 -3.20 -16.56 12.25
N ALA A 27 -2.49 -15.87 11.36
CA ALA A 27 -2.94 -15.65 9.98
C ALA A 27 -2.77 -16.93 9.16
N TRP A 28 -1.67 -17.65 9.36
CA TRP A 28 -1.46 -18.95 8.72
C TRP A 28 -2.51 -19.98 9.15
N THR A 29 -2.80 -20.10 10.45
CA THR A 29 -3.87 -20.98 10.97
C THR A 29 -5.24 -20.62 10.40
N ALA A 30 -5.55 -19.32 10.27
CA ALA A 30 -6.80 -18.88 9.63
C ALA A 30 -6.85 -19.24 8.13
N LEU A 31 -5.71 -19.20 7.43
CA LEU A 31 -5.62 -19.57 6.01
C LEU A 31 -5.75 -21.09 5.80
N GLU A 32 -5.23 -21.92 6.71
CA GLU A 32 -5.42 -23.37 6.65
C GLU A 32 -6.91 -23.76 6.72
N GLY A 33 -7.68 -23.08 7.57
CA GLY A 33 -9.14 -23.27 7.67
C GLY A 33 -9.95 -22.56 6.57
N SER A 34 -9.30 -21.85 5.64
CA SER A 34 -10.00 -20.97 4.69
C SER A 34 -10.66 -21.74 3.54
N SER A 35 -11.93 -21.42 3.30
CA SER A 35 -12.71 -21.87 2.14
C SER A 35 -12.61 -20.93 0.93
N ILE A 36 -11.77 -19.89 1.00
CA ILE A 36 -11.60 -18.95 -0.12
C ILE A 36 -10.97 -19.70 -1.30
N ARG A 37 -11.68 -19.71 -2.42
CA ARG A 37 -11.20 -20.27 -3.70
C ARG A 37 -11.18 -19.25 -4.82
N LYS A 38 -11.89 -18.14 -4.68
CA LYS A 38 -12.05 -17.13 -5.73
C LYS A 38 -11.76 -15.75 -5.18
N VAL A 39 -10.88 -15.01 -5.84
CA VAL A 39 -10.57 -13.61 -5.50
C VAL A 39 -10.77 -12.75 -6.74
N TYR A 40 -11.54 -11.68 -6.57
CA TYR A 40 -11.77 -10.66 -7.58
C TYR A 40 -10.92 -9.43 -7.30
N LEU A 41 -10.06 -9.07 -8.24
CA LEU A 41 -9.31 -7.82 -8.24
C LEU A 41 -10.04 -6.80 -9.09
N VAL A 42 -10.80 -5.92 -8.43
CA VAL A 42 -11.68 -4.97 -9.09
C VAL A 42 -10.99 -3.61 -9.24
N GLY A 43 -10.95 -3.09 -10.47
CA GLY A 43 -10.40 -1.79 -10.81
C GLY A 43 -11.45 -0.87 -11.45
N ARG A 44 -11.54 0.38 -10.96
CA ARG A 44 -12.41 1.41 -11.55
C ARG A 44 -11.98 1.94 -12.91
N ARG A 45 -10.80 1.58 -13.39
CA ARG A 45 -10.23 1.97 -14.69
C ARG A 45 -9.85 0.71 -15.45
N GLY A 46 -9.33 0.87 -16.66
CA GLY A 46 -8.89 -0.23 -17.50
C GLY A 46 -7.55 -0.85 -17.10
N PRO A 47 -7.16 -1.94 -17.78
CA PRO A 47 -5.90 -2.65 -17.56
C PRO A 47 -4.65 -1.78 -17.80
N VAL A 48 -4.72 -0.81 -18.72
CA VAL A 48 -3.62 0.12 -19.03
C VAL A 48 -3.29 1.03 -17.84
N GLN A 49 -4.29 1.35 -17.02
CA GLN A 49 -4.14 2.18 -15.82
C GLN A 49 -3.87 1.38 -14.53
N ALA A 50 -3.61 0.07 -14.65
CA ALA A 50 -3.32 -0.78 -13.50
C ALA A 50 -2.04 -0.33 -12.79
N ALA A 51 -2.17 0.05 -11.51
CA ALA A 51 -1.07 0.58 -10.71
C ALA A 51 -0.16 -0.50 -10.08
N CYS A 52 -0.19 -1.73 -10.58
CA CYS A 52 0.75 -2.76 -10.15
C CYS A 52 2.04 -2.70 -10.97
N THR A 53 3.10 -3.30 -10.45
CA THR A 53 4.36 -3.45 -11.17
C THR A 53 4.45 -4.84 -11.78
N ALA A 54 5.21 -4.95 -12.88
CA ALA A 54 5.27 -6.17 -13.68
C ALA A 54 5.89 -7.37 -12.94
N LYS A 55 6.72 -7.14 -11.91
CA LYS A 55 7.31 -8.21 -11.09
C LYS A 55 6.23 -8.88 -10.25
N GLU A 56 5.44 -8.09 -9.54
CA GLU A 56 4.41 -8.51 -8.60
C GLU A 56 3.24 -9.19 -9.35
N LEU A 57 2.92 -8.68 -10.54
CA LEU A 57 1.96 -9.33 -11.43
C LEU A 57 2.49 -10.69 -11.94
N ARG A 58 3.77 -10.80 -12.30
CA ARG A 58 4.37 -12.09 -12.68
C ARG A 58 4.35 -13.10 -11.53
N GLU A 59 4.61 -12.65 -10.31
CA GLU A 59 4.60 -13.53 -9.13
C GLU A 59 3.22 -14.15 -8.87
N ILE A 60 2.13 -13.39 -9.01
CA ILE A 60 0.78 -13.95 -8.81
C ILE A 60 0.35 -14.84 -9.99
N LEU A 61 0.65 -14.42 -11.23
CA LEU A 61 0.35 -15.22 -12.43
C LEU A 61 1.17 -16.51 -12.49
N GLY A 62 2.29 -16.59 -11.76
CA GLY A 62 3.14 -17.76 -11.63
C GLY A 62 2.73 -18.73 -10.51
N ILE A 63 1.66 -18.46 -9.77
CA ILE A 63 1.16 -19.40 -8.74
C ILE A 63 0.71 -20.69 -9.43
N LYS A 64 1.19 -21.83 -8.94
CA LYS A 64 0.84 -23.15 -9.47
C LYS A 64 -0.65 -23.43 -9.27
N ASN A 65 -1.28 -24.05 -10.26
CA ASN A 65 -2.69 -24.44 -10.21
C ASN A 65 -3.65 -23.26 -9.91
N LEU A 66 -3.35 -22.08 -10.45
CA LEU A 66 -4.21 -20.91 -10.37
C LEU A 66 -4.90 -20.67 -11.72
N TYR A 67 -6.23 -20.66 -11.73
CA TYR A 67 -7.01 -20.18 -12.85
C TYR A 67 -6.99 -18.65 -12.85
N VAL A 68 -6.71 -18.04 -14.00
CA VAL A 68 -6.72 -16.58 -14.16
C VAL A 68 -7.75 -16.21 -15.21
N HIS A 69 -8.65 -15.30 -14.85
CA HIS A 69 -9.70 -14.82 -15.74
C HIS A 69 -9.61 -13.30 -15.92
N ILE A 70 -9.72 -12.88 -17.18
CA ILE A 70 -9.81 -11.49 -17.61
C ILE A 70 -10.79 -11.47 -18.78
N ARG A 71 -11.78 -10.58 -18.76
CA ARG A 71 -12.75 -10.47 -19.87
C ARG A 71 -12.05 -9.89 -21.10
N GLU A 72 -12.30 -10.45 -22.27
CA GLU A 72 -11.70 -9.97 -23.53
C GLU A 72 -12.11 -8.52 -23.83
N ASP A 73 -13.36 -8.16 -23.53
CA ASP A 73 -13.87 -6.80 -23.68
C ASP A 73 -13.09 -5.77 -22.84
N ASP A 74 -12.55 -6.18 -21.68
CA ASP A 74 -11.76 -5.30 -20.82
C ASP A 74 -10.37 -4.99 -21.43
N LEU A 75 -9.91 -5.79 -22.41
CA LEU A 75 -8.62 -5.64 -23.08
C LEU A 75 -8.72 -4.79 -24.37
N ILE A 76 -9.90 -4.31 -24.75
CA ILE A 76 -10.05 -3.41 -25.89
C ILE A 76 -9.37 -2.08 -25.56
N LYS A 77 -8.45 -1.64 -26.43
CA LYS A 77 -7.68 -0.41 -26.24
C LYS A 77 -8.33 0.75 -26.98
N SER A 78 -8.41 1.91 -26.35
CA SER A 78 -8.65 3.17 -27.04
C SER A 78 -7.35 3.72 -27.66
N PRO A 79 -7.43 4.66 -28.63
CA PRO A 79 -6.25 5.36 -29.13
C PRO A 79 -5.43 6.04 -28.02
N THR A 80 -6.10 6.55 -26.98
CA THR A 80 -5.44 7.18 -25.83
C THR A 80 -4.68 6.16 -24.98
N ASP A 81 -5.21 4.94 -24.82
CA ASP A 81 -4.50 3.86 -24.13
C ASP A 81 -3.24 3.44 -24.87
N GLU A 82 -3.27 3.41 -26.20
CA GLU A 82 -2.10 3.11 -27.01
C GLU A 82 -1.00 4.17 -26.83
N GLU A 83 -1.39 5.45 -26.79
CA GLU A 83 -0.47 6.55 -26.52
C GLU A 83 0.10 6.50 -25.09
N GLU A 84 -0.71 6.17 -24.07
CA GLU A 84 -0.23 5.95 -22.70
C GLU A 84 0.85 4.87 -22.63
N MET A 85 0.60 3.73 -23.27
CA MET A 85 1.57 2.62 -23.30
C MET A 85 2.82 2.95 -24.11
N LYS A 86 2.70 3.79 -25.16
CA LYS A 86 3.86 4.29 -25.90
C LYS A 86 4.74 5.18 -25.01
N ASN A 87 4.12 6.00 -24.15
CA ASN A 87 4.80 6.93 -23.26
C ASN A 87 5.30 6.28 -21.95
N SER A 88 4.80 5.08 -21.61
CA SER A 88 5.16 4.40 -20.36
C SER A 88 5.44 2.92 -20.58
N ARG A 89 6.74 2.58 -20.59
CA ARG A 89 7.20 1.18 -20.66
C ARG A 89 6.63 0.33 -19.52
N ILE A 90 6.41 0.91 -18.34
CA ILE A 90 5.86 0.22 -17.18
C ILE A 90 4.41 -0.20 -17.46
N GLN A 91 3.56 0.73 -17.90
CA GLN A 91 2.15 0.44 -18.22
C GLN A 91 2.05 -0.57 -19.36
N ARG A 92 2.82 -0.37 -20.44
CA ARG A 92 2.89 -1.32 -21.55
C ARG A 92 3.22 -2.73 -21.09
N ARG A 93 4.23 -2.88 -20.24
CA ARG A 93 4.66 -4.20 -19.76
C ARG A 93 3.60 -4.89 -18.90
N VAL A 94 2.90 -4.13 -18.06
CA VAL A 94 1.79 -4.65 -17.23
C VAL A 94 0.64 -5.10 -18.13
N TYR A 95 0.25 -4.27 -19.09
CA TYR A 95 -0.81 -4.59 -20.05
C TYR A 95 -0.49 -5.83 -20.88
N GLU A 96 0.75 -5.95 -21.40
CA GLU A 96 1.21 -7.14 -22.14
C GLU A 96 1.10 -8.42 -21.31
N LEU A 97 1.39 -8.36 -20.01
CA LEU A 97 1.28 -9.51 -19.10
C LEU A 97 -0.18 -9.90 -18.87
N LEU A 98 -1.08 -8.93 -18.65
CA LEU A 98 -2.52 -9.19 -18.53
C LEU A 98 -3.08 -9.78 -19.82
N SER A 99 -2.76 -9.19 -20.97
CA SER A 99 -3.19 -9.68 -22.28
C SER A 99 -2.71 -11.11 -22.55
N LYS A 100 -1.44 -11.40 -22.23
CA LYS A 100 -0.90 -12.76 -22.34
C LYS A 100 -1.62 -13.75 -21.42
N ALA A 101 -1.91 -13.35 -20.18
CA ALA A 101 -2.61 -14.20 -19.22
C ALA A 101 -4.03 -14.54 -19.71
N ALA A 102 -4.75 -13.55 -20.25
CA ALA A 102 -6.07 -13.76 -20.84
C ALA A 102 -6.03 -14.72 -22.04
N ALA A 103 -5.09 -14.50 -22.97
CA ALA A 103 -4.94 -15.35 -24.16
C ALA A 103 -4.49 -16.79 -23.84
N SER A 104 -3.85 -17.01 -22.68
CA SER A 104 -3.40 -18.34 -22.25
C SER A 104 -4.39 -19.01 -21.29
N ALA A 105 -5.49 -18.34 -20.94
CA ALA A 105 -6.45 -18.85 -19.99
C ALA A 105 -7.23 -20.03 -20.59
N SER A 106 -7.41 -21.09 -19.80
CA SER A 106 -8.33 -22.17 -20.15
C SER A 106 -9.76 -21.65 -20.22
N SER A 107 -10.61 -22.27 -21.03
CA SER A 107 -12.01 -21.85 -21.18
C SER A 107 -12.81 -21.97 -19.88
N GLN A 108 -12.42 -22.87 -18.96
CA GLN A 108 -13.04 -23.09 -17.66
C GLN A 108 -12.00 -23.49 -16.60
N PRO A 109 -12.22 -23.14 -15.31
CA PRO A 109 -11.39 -23.62 -14.21
C PRO A 109 -11.59 -25.13 -13.98
N MET A 110 -10.55 -25.80 -13.51
CA MET A 110 -10.68 -27.19 -13.04
C MET A 110 -11.46 -27.24 -11.72
N LEU A 111 -12.14 -28.36 -11.44
CA LEU A 111 -12.88 -28.52 -10.19
C LEU A 111 -11.96 -28.35 -8.97
N GLY A 112 -12.34 -27.45 -8.05
CA GLY A 112 -11.57 -27.15 -6.84
C GLY A 112 -10.32 -26.29 -7.06
N GLN A 113 -10.05 -25.86 -8.30
CA GLN A 113 -8.96 -24.94 -8.61
C GLN A 113 -9.22 -23.56 -8.00
N ARG A 114 -8.15 -22.90 -7.54
CA ARG A 114 -8.23 -21.52 -7.08
C ARG A 114 -8.31 -20.58 -8.29
N GLU A 115 -9.05 -19.50 -8.15
CA GLU A 115 -9.37 -18.58 -9.23
C GLU A 115 -9.01 -17.13 -8.86
N LEU A 116 -8.34 -16.46 -9.79
CA LEU A 116 -8.06 -15.03 -9.75
C LEU A 116 -8.74 -14.34 -10.92
N HIS A 117 -9.68 -13.45 -10.62
CA HIS A 117 -10.42 -12.69 -11.61
C HIS A 117 -9.95 -11.24 -11.59
N PHE A 118 -9.49 -10.72 -12.73
CA PHE A 118 -9.30 -9.28 -12.90
C PHE A 118 -10.58 -8.71 -13.51
N VAL A 119 -11.21 -7.77 -12.80
CA VAL A 119 -12.44 -7.11 -13.22
C VAL A 119 -12.14 -5.62 -13.37
N PHE A 120 -12.17 -5.11 -14.60
CA PHE A 120 -11.90 -3.71 -14.86
C PHE A 120 -13.21 -2.94 -15.05
N PHE A 121 -13.08 -1.61 -15.11
CA PHE A 121 -14.19 -0.71 -15.39
C PHE A 121 -15.37 -0.83 -14.41
N ARG A 122 -15.09 -1.04 -13.12
CA ARG A 122 -16.09 -1.12 -12.04
C ARG A 122 -15.71 -0.27 -10.84
N LYS A 123 -16.62 0.58 -10.37
CA LYS A 123 -16.48 1.26 -9.08
C LYS A 123 -17.54 0.74 -8.10
N PRO A 124 -17.19 0.49 -6.83
CA PRO A 124 -18.17 0.08 -5.84
C PRO A 124 -19.14 1.23 -5.60
N ASP A 125 -20.44 0.93 -5.68
CA ASP A 125 -21.52 1.85 -5.33
C ASP A 125 -21.98 1.62 -3.89
N SER A 126 -22.32 0.37 -3.56
CA SER A 126 -22.76 -0.03 -2.21
C SER A 126 -22.38 -1.47 -1.88
N PHE A 127 -22.37 -1.80 -0.58
CA PHE A 127 -22.17 -3.16 -0.09
C PHE A 127 -23.53 -3.80 0.20
N LEU A 128 -23.71 -5.02 -0.26
CA LEU A 128 -24.94 -5.78 -0.03
C LEU A 128 -24.82 -6.50 1.31
N GLU A 129 -25.85 -6.39 2.15
CA GLU A 129 -25.91 -7.09 3.44
C GLU A 129 -26.38 -8.55 3.24
N SER A 130 -25.84 -9.45 4.06
CA SER A 130 -26.26 -10.86 4.06
C SER A 130 -27.61 -11.05 4.74
N ASN A 131 -28.52 -11.72 4.03
CA ASN A 131 -29.81 -12.15 4.58
C ASN A 131 -29.65 -13.26 5.65
N GLU A 132 -28.55 -14.01 5.62
CA GLU A 132 -28.29 -15.12 6.55
C GLU A 132 -27.61 -14.66 7.84
N ARG A 133 -26.82 -13.58 7.77
CA ARG A 133 -26.03 -13.08 8.90
C ARG A 133 -25.95 -11.55 8.88
N SER A 134 -26.77 -10.91 9.71
CA SER A 134 -26.76 -9.44 9.84
C SER A 134 -25.37 -8.88 10.17
N GLY A 135 -25.06 -7.71 9.62
CA GLY A 135 -23.78 -7.03 9.74
C GLY A 135 -22.66 -7.63 8.87
N HIS A 136 -22.96 -8.61 8.00
CA HIS A 136 -21.98 -9.22 7.10
C HIS A 136 -22.28 -8.87 5.65
N VAL A 137 -21.23 -8.77 4.85
CA VAL A 137 -21.34 -8.55 3.41
C VAL A 137 -21.72 -9.86 2.70
N SER A 138 -22.63 -9.77 1.73
CA SER A 138 -23.00 -10.86 0.81
C SER A 138 -22.58 -10.57 -0.63
N GLY A 139 -22.29 -9.32 -0.96
CA GLY A 139 -21.81 -8.91 -2.26
C GLY A 139 -21.52 -7.42 -2.34
N VAL A 140 -21.18 -6.97 -3.55
CA VAL A 140 -20.94 -5.56 -3.85
C VAL A 140 -21.77 -5.17 -5.06
N HIS A 141 -22.54 -4.10 -4.92
CA HIS A 141 -23.19 -3.42 -6.04
C HIS A 141 -22.16 -2.54 -6.73
N PHE A 142 -21.86 -2.82 -7.99
CA PHE A 142 -20.91 -2.07 -8.79
C PHE A 142 -21.62 -1.24 -9.85
N GLU A 143 -21.17 0.00 -10.04
CA GLU A 143 -21.46 0.76 -11.25
C GLU A 143 -20.35 0.51 -12.28
N LYS A 144 -20.75 0.23 -13.53
CA LYS A 144 -19.82 0.21 -14.66
C LYS A 144 -19.27 1.60 -14.93
N THR A 145 -18.03 1.65 -15.41
CA THR A 145 -17.34 2.90 -15.66
C THR A 145 -16.78 2.98 -17.06
N ALA A 146 -16.74 4.17 -17.65
CA ALA A 146 -15.99 4.48 -18.85
C ALA A 146 -14.85 5.44 -18.54
N LEU A 147 -13.78 5.42 -19.34
CA LEU A 147 -12.71 6.42 -19.25
C LEU A 147 -13.11 7.70 -20.00
N LYS A 148 -12.81 8.86 -19.40
CA LYS A 148 -12.97 10.18 -20.04
C LYS A 148 -11.75 11.07 -19.76
N GLY A 149 -11.58 12.05 -20.65
CA GLY A 149 -10.73 13.24 -20.48
C GLY A 149 -9.22 13.02 -20.38
N GLY A 150 -8.49 14.14 -20.20
CA GLY A 150 -7.12 14.19 -19.68
C GLY A 150 -5.97 14.05 -20.68
N GLY A 151 -6.18 13.39 -21.82
CA GLY A 151 -5.06 12.95 -22.67
C GLY A 151 -4.23 11.85 -21.97
N PRO A 152 -3.12 11.40 -22.57
CA PRO A 152 -2.36 10.25 -22.08
C PRO A 152 -1.91 10.42 -20.62
N GLY A 153 -2.29 9.47 -19.77
CA GLY A 153 -1.87 9.37 -18.38
C GLY A 153 -2.74 10.16 -17.41
N LYS A 154 -3.73 10.89 -17.91
CA LYS A 154 -4.67 11.70 -17.10
C LYS A 154 -6.13 11.27 -17.27
N GLN A 155 -6.37 10.11 -17.88
CA GLN A 155 -7.71 9.54 -18.00
C GLN A 155 -8.29 9.20 -16.61
N TYR A 156 -9.57 9.54 -16.43
CA TYR A 156 -10.32 9.25 -15.20
C TYR A 156 -11.59 8.46 -15.51
N ALA A 157 -12.05 7.71 -14.51
CA ALA A 157 -13.26 6.90 -14.62
C ALA A 157 -14.50 7.74 -14.33
N VAL A 158 -15.52 7.61 -15.16
CA VAL A 158 -16.88 8.13 -14.92
C VAL A 158 -17.87 6.97 -14.91
N GLY A 159 -18.91 7.09 -14.08
CA GLY A 159 -20.01 6.13 -14.07
C GLY A 159 -20.81 6.17 -15.36
N THR A 160 -21.31 5.02 -15.81
CA THR A 160 -22.17 4.91 -17.00
C THR A 160 -23.66 4.88 -16.65
N GLY A 161 -24.02 4.74 -15.37
CA GLY A 161 -25.39 4.46 -14.93
C GLY A 161 -25.84 3.01 -15.11
N GLU A 162 -24.97 2.11 -15.58
CA GLU A 162 -25.23 0.67 -15.61
C GLU A 162 -24.66 0.01 -14.36
N PHE A 163 -25.43 -0.89 -13.76
CA PHE A 163 -25.05 -1.55 -12.51
C PHE A 163 -25.04 -3.07 -12.63
N GLU A 164 -24.20 -3.72 -11.83
CA GLU A 164 -24.17 -5.17 -11.67
C GLU A 164 -23.77 -5.55 -10.25
N ASP A 165 -24.32 -6.66 -9.76
CA ASP A 165 -23.99 -7.22 -8.46
C ASP A 165 -22.91 -8.30 -8.60
N LEU A 166 -22.02 -8.37 -7.61
CA LEU A 166 -21.04 -9.44 -7.48
C LEU A 166 -21.10 -10.03 -6.08
N ASP A 167 -21.54 -11.29 -5.99
CA ASP A 167 -21.60 -12.02 -4.73
C ASP A 167 -20.20 -12.26 -4.17
N CYS A 168 -20.00 -11.89 -2.90
CA CYS A 168 -18.78 -12.18 -2.16
C CYS A 168 -18.99 -12.05 -0.64
N GLY A 169 -18.35 -12.94 0.12
CA GLY A 169 -18.40 -12.93 1.59
C GLY A 169 -17.35 -12.04 2.27
N MET A 170 -16.46 -11.40 1.50
CA MET A 170 -15.38 -10.56 2.04
C MET A 170 -14.96 -9.50 1.03
N VAL A 171 -14.84 -8.25 1.50
CA VAL A 171 -14.38 -7.11 0.72
C VAL A 171 -13.16 -6.47 1.37
N LEU A 172 -12.06 -6.34 0.61
CA LEU A 172 -10.82 -5.73 1.07
C LEU A 172 -10.48 -4.49 0.24
N LYS A 173 -10.41 -3.33 0.89
CA LYS A 173 -10.12 -2.06 0.22
C LYS A 173 -8.62 -1.85 0.06
N SER A 174 -8.13 -1.91 -1.18
CA SER A 174 -6.73 -1.66 -1.54
C SER A 174 -6.59 -0.44 -2.46
N ILE A 175 -7.19 0.69 -2.04
CA ILE A 175 -7.33 1.93 -2.84
C ILE A 175 -6.36 3.04 -2.44
N GLY A 176 -5.31 2.71 -1.69
CA GLY A 176 -4.31 3.63 -1.18
C GLY A 176 -4.47 3.90 0.32
N TYR A 177 -3.41 4.46 0.89
CA TYR A 177 -3.38 4.90 2.28
C TYR A 177 -3.59 6.42 2.35
N LYS A 178 -3.73 6.93 3.56
CA LYS A 178 -3.70 8.36 3.84
C LYS A 178 -3.01 8.57 5.18
N SER A 179 -2.11 9.54 5.26
CA SER A 179 -1.47 9.88 6.53
C SER A 179 -2.52 10.41 7.51
N VAL A 180 -2.21 10.32 8.81
CA VAL A 180 -2.99 10.92 9.88
C VAL A 180 -2.31 12.23 10.30
N PRO A 181 -3.06 13.30 10.63
CA PRO A 181 -2.46 14.53 11.15
C PRO A 181 -1.59 14.26 12.38
N VAL A 182 -0.44 14.93 12.45
CA VAL A 182 0.42 14.93 13.63
C VAL A 182 0.17 16.22 14.40
N ASN A 183 -0.10 16.11 15.71
CA ASN A 183 -0.35 17.27 16.56
C ASN A 183 0.81 18.27 16.47
N GLY A 184 0.47 19.54 16.24
CA GLY A 184 1.45 20.62 16.08
C GLY A 184 1.98 20.79 14.66
N LEU A 185 1.57 19.97 13.69
CA LEU A 185 1.93 20.13 12.28
C LEU A 185 0.75 20.60 11.42
N PRO A 186 0.98 21.45 10.40
CA PRO A 186 -0.03 21.71 9.38
C PRO A 186 -0.24 20.47 8.51
N PHE A 187 -1.48 20.29 8.05
CA PHE A 187 -1.87 19.07 7.35
C PHE A 187 -2.86 19.36 6.23
N ASP A 188 -2.50 18.97 5.01
CA ASP A 188 -3.42 18.98 3.88
C ASP A 188 -4.31 17.74 3.97
N ASN A 189 -5.53 17.93 4.51
CA ASN A 189 -6.50 16.85 4.66
C ASN A 189 -6.97 16.27 3.32
N HIS A 190 -6.86 16.99 2.20
CA HIS A 190 -7.25 16.43 0.91
C HIS A 190 -6.16 15.48 0.39
N LYS A 191 -4.91 15.92 0.39
CA LYS A 191 -3.76 15.14 -0.10
C LYS A 191 -3.21 14.13 0.92
N GLY A 192 -3.49 14.30 2.20
CA GLY A 192 -2.99 13.45 3.29
C GLY A 192 -1.49 13.59 3.53
N ILE A 193 -0.97 14.82 3.45
CA ILE A 193 0.47 15.14 3.59
C ILE A 193 0.67 16.35 4.49
N VAL A 194 1.91 16.52 4.98
CA VAL A 194 2.37 17.79 5.54
C VAL A 194 2.79 18.72 4.40
N PRO A 195 2.19 19.92 4.26
CA PRO A 195 2.57 20.89 3.23
C PRO A 195 4.06 21.25 3.34
N ASN A 196 4.79 21.19 2.22
CA ASN A 196 6.23 21.39 2.22
C ASN A 196 6.76 21.86 0.85
N ILE A 197 7.96 22.45 0.85
CA ILE A 197 8.75 22.78 -0.35
C ILE A 197 10.10 22.08 -0.25
N ARG A 198 10.38 21.15 -1.16
CA ARG A 198 11.60 20.31 -1.14
C ARG A 198 11.85 19.62 0.21
N GLY A 199 10.80 19.40 1.01
CA GLY A 199 10.88 18.82 2.34
C GLY A 199 10.91 19.81 3.51
N ARG A 200 11.05 21.13 3.27
CA ARG A 200 10.89 22.17 4.30
C ARG A 200 9.41 22.36 4.62
N VAL A 201 8.99 22.19 5.87
CA VAL A 201 7.57 22.27 6.26
C VAL A 201 7.09 23.72 6.19
N LEU A 202 5.89 23.93 5.65
CA LEU A 202 5.23 25.25 5.66
C LEU A 202 4.48 25.43 6.97
N LYS A 203 4.36 26.65 7.49
CA LYS A 203 3.59 27.01 8.70
C LYS A 203 2.09 26.87 8.51
N ASN A 204 1.61 27.02 7.27
CA ASN A 204 0.21 26.89 6.92
C ASN A 204 0.01 26.28 5.53
N ILE A 205 -1.26 26.07 5.18
CA ILE A 205 -1.68 25.35 3.96
C ILE A 205 -1.73 26.30 2.74
N SER A 206 -1.64 27.62 2.92
CA SER A 206 -1.81 28.63 1.87
C SER A 206 -0.75 28.60 0.75
N GLY A 207 0.29 27.77 0.87
CA GLY A 207 1.27 27.54 -0.20
C GLY A 207 2.24 28.70 -0.43
N ASP A 208 2.23 29.71 0.46
CA ASP A 208 3.17 30.82 0.44
C ASP A 208 4.55 30.34 0.92
N SER A 209 5.53 30.36 0.03
CA SER A 209 6.91 29.94 0.31
C SER A 209 7.62 30.82 1.34
N SER A 210 7.11 32.02 1.63
CA SER A 210 7.66 32.89 2.68
C SER A 210 7.34 32.41 4.11
N GLN A 211 6.56 31.34 4.24
CA GLN A 211 6.07 30.83 5.52
C GLN A 211 6.62 29.44 5.85
N VAL A 212 7.90 29.18 5.64
CA VAL A 212 8.55 27.95 6.12
C VAL A 212 8.66 27.95 7.65
N GLU A 213 8.45 26.79 8.26
CA GLU A 213 8.75 26.54 9.67
C GLU A 213 10.23 26.14 9.80
N ASN A 214 11.04 27.05 10.32
CA ASN A 214 12.50 26.89 10.34
C ASN A 214 12.90 25.69 11.21
N GLY A 215 13.74 24.82 10.66
CA GLY A 215 14.23 23.63 11.36
C GLY A 215 13.27 22.45 11.39
N LEU A 216 12.12 22.54 10.70
CA LEU A 216 11.18 21.45 10.57
C LEU A 216 11.10 20.93 9.13
N TYR A 217 11.30 19.62 8.98
CA TYR A 217 11.36 18.96 7.69
C TYR A 217 10.49 17.70 7.65
N VAL A 218 10.13 17.28 6.44
CA VAL A 218 9.36 16.07 6.18
C VAL A 218 9.97 15.28 5.02
N CYS A 219 9.86 13.96 5.06
CA CYS A 219 10.28 13.06 3.97
C CYS A 219 9.30 11.87 3.83
N GLY A 220 9.53 11.02 2.84
CA GLY A 220 8.73 9.79 2.62
C GLY A 220 7.27 10.07 2.27
N TRP A 221 6.38 9.18 2.72
CA TRP A 221 4.94 9.27 2.41
C TRP A 221 4.24 10.46 3.07
N LEU A 222 4.70 10.92 4.24
CA LEU A 222 4.13 12.11 4.87
C LEU A 222 4.43 13.39 4.06
N LYS A 223 5.48 13.37 3.23
CA LYS A 223 5.86 14.45 2.29
C LYS A 223 5.11 14.39 0.97
N ARG A 224 5.03 13.20 0.35
CA ARG A 224 4.59 13.02 -1.07
C ARG A 224 3.25 12.31 -1.24
N GLY A 225 2.69 11.78 -0.16
CA GLY A 225 1.58 10.82 -0.19
C GLY A 225 2.06 9.37 -0.40
N PRO A 226 1.17 8.39 -0.24
CA PRO A 226 1.53 6.97 -0.15
C PRO A 226 1.63 6.31 -1.52
N THR A 227 2.56 6.83 -2.34
CA THR A 227 2.88 6.29 -3.67
C THR A 227 4.38 6.11 -3.85
N GLY A 228 4.74 5.16 -4.71
CA GLY A 228 6.12 4.77 -4.98
C GLY A 228 6.58 3.57 -4.14
N ILE A 229 7.68 2.99 -4.58
CA ILE A 229 8.36 1.86 -3.92
C ILE A 229 9.36 2.38 -2.89
N ILE A 230 10.02 1.47 -2.15
CA ILE A 230 11.06 1.81 -1.18
C ILE A 230 12.13 2.73 -1.79
N ALA A 231 12.61 2.42 -3.00
CA ALA A 231 13.61 3.24 -3.70
C ALA A 231 13.11 4.68 -4.01
N THR A 232 11.81 4.90 -4.21
CA THR A 232 11.26 6.26 -4.39
C THR A 232 11.43 7.10 -3.13
N ASN A 233 11.42 6.48 -1.94
CA ASN A 233 11.62 7.18 -0.68
C ASN A 233 13.09 7.57 -0.46
N LEU A 234 14.05 6.87 -1.08
CA LEU A 234 15.47 7.23 -1.03
C LEU A 234 15.71 8.61 -1.65
N TYR A 235 15.35 8.80 -2.92
CA TYR A 235 15.48 10.09 -3.61
C TYR A 235 14.69 11.22 -2.92
N CYS A 236 13.52 10.89 -2.39
CA CYS A 236 12.71 11.83 -1.61
C CYS A 236 13.42 12.32 -0.35
N ALA A 237 14.17 11.43 0.32
CA ALA A 237 14.93 11.74 1.51
C ALA A 237 16.20 12.52 1.16
N GLU A 238 16.90 12.16 0.08
CA GLU A 238 18.06 12.90 -0.43
C GLU A 238 17.73 14.37 -0.71
N GLU A 239 16.59 14.67 -1.34
CA GLU A 239 16.14 16.05 -1.56
C GLU A 239 15.89 16.82 -0.24
N THR A 240 15.30 16.15 0.75
CA THR A 240 15.07 16.75 2.07
C THR A 240 16.40 16.99 2.79
N VAL A 241 17.36 16.06 2.72
CA VAL A 241 18.70 16.21 3.32
C VAL A 241 19.47 17.33 2.64
N ALA A 242 19.41 17.46 1.31
CA ALA A 242 20.01 18.58 0.60
C ALA A 242 19.46 19.93 1.10
N SER A 243 18.14 20.00 1.35
CA SER A 243 17.51 21.19 1.92
C SER A 243 18.01 21.50 3.35
N ILE A 244 18.23 20.47 4.17
CA ILE A 244 18.80 20.64 5.52
C ILE A 244 20.23 21.19 5.44
N SER A 245 21.05 20.65 4.54
CA SER A 245 22.42 21.12 4.33
C SER A 245 22.47 22.56 3.84
N GLU A 246 21.64 22.92 2.86
CA GLU A 246 21.49 24.30 2.36
C GLU A 246 21.14 25.26 3.51
N ASP A 247 20.18 24.90 4.38
CA ASP A 247 19.73 25.74 5.49
C ASP A 247 20.78 25.86 6.62
N LEU A 248 21.63 24.85 6.79
CA LEU A 248 22.78 24.90 7.70
C LEU A 248 23.86 25.87 7.18
N GLU A 249 24.21 25.77 5.89
CA GLU A 249 25.23 26.62 5.25
C GLU A 249 24.80 28.10 5.24
N GLN A 250 23.52 28.35 5.05
CA GLN A 250 22.94 29.70 5.09
C GLN A 250 22.74 30.25 6.51
N GLY A 251 22.99 29.45 7.56
CA GLY A 251 22.80 29.85 8.94
C GLY A 251 21.32 30.01 9.36
N VAL A 252 20.37 29.53 8.55
CA VAL A 252 18.92 29.58 8.83
C VAL A 252 18.57 28.79 10.10
N LEU A 253 19.34 27.73 10.38
CA LEU A 253 19.17 26.87 11.55
C LEU A 253 19.98 27.31 12.78
N ALA A 254 20.77 28.38 12.67
CA ALA A 254 21.42 28.99 13.83
C ALA A 254 20.32 29.45 14.80
N SER A 255 20.50 29.12 16.10
CA SER A 255 19.48 29.36 17.11
C SER A 255 19.15 30.87 17.19
N SER A 256 17.98 31.27 16.71
CA SER A 256 17.47 32.63 16.88
C SER A 256 17.17 32.97 18.35
N SER A 257 17.09 31.97 19.22
CA SER A 257 16.81 32.13 20.66
C SER A 257 18.04 32.01 21.58
N GLY A 258 19.22 31.64 21.05
CA GLY A 258 20.43 31.40 21.85
C GLY A 258 20.34 30.21 22.83
N LEU A 259 19.22 29.49 22.85
CA LEU A 259 19.02 28.35 23.74
C LEU A 259 19.88 27.15 23.29
N PRO A 260 20.47 26.40 24.25
CA PRO A 260 21.19 25.17 23.94
C PRO A 260 20.25 24.15 23.27
N LYS A 261 20.79 23.35 22.34
CA LYS A 261 20.09 22.23 21.70
C LYS A 261 20.56 20.92 22.35
N PRO A 262 20.03 20.51 23.51
CA PRO A 262 20.53 19.37 24.29
C PRO A 262 20.33 18.01 23.60
N GLY A 263 19.59 17.97 22.48
CA GLY A 263 19.42 16.78 21.66
C GLY A 263 18.89 15.59 22.46
N ARG A 264 19.67 14.50 22.48
CA ARG A 264 19.32 13.25 23.16
C ARG A 264 19.07 13.44 24.66
N GLU A 265 19.90 14.20 25.35
CA GLU A 265 19.81 14.36 26.82
C GLU A 265 18.51 15.04 27.23
N GLY A 266 18.17 16.15 26.57
CA GLY A 266 16.92 16.86 26.80
C GLY A 266 15.69 16.02 26.42
N LEU A 267 15.77 15.23 25.34
CA LEU A 267 14.70 14.31 24.97
C LEU A 267 14.47 13.23 26.03
N LEU A 268 15.53 12.60 26.53
CA LEU A 268 15.42 11.56 27.56
C LEU A 268 14.83 12.10 28.87
N GLN A 269 15.25 13.30 29.30
CA GLN A 269 14.67 13.96 30.46
C GLN A 269 13.18 14.25 30.27
N LEU A 270 12.77 14.71 29.08
CA LEU A 270 11.37 14.97 28.77
C LEU A 270 10.52 13.68 28.80
N LEU A 271 11.05 12.58 28.26
CA LEU A 271 10.37 11.29 28.27
C LEU A 271 10.22 10.74 29.70
N ASP A 272 11.27 10.87 30.52
CA ASP A 272 11.26 10.47 31.94
C ASP A 272 10.22 11.27 32.74
N ASN A 273 10.21 12.59 32.60
CA ASN A 273 9.20 13.47 33.21
C ASN A 273 7.76 13.13 32.80
N ARG A 274 7.58 12.52 31.63
CA ARG A 274 6.28 12.08 31.10
C ARG A 274 5.98 10.61 31.39
N ASN A 275 6.85 9.91 32.15
CA ASN A 275 6.78 8.48 32.41
C ASN A 275 6.65 7.64 31.13
N VAL A 276 7.35 8.04 30.05
CA VAL A 276 7.37 7.33 28.78
C VAL A 276 8.61 6.45 28.72
N ARG A 277 8.41 5.14 28.52
CA ARG A 277 9.50 4.17 28.38
C ARG A 277 9.93 4.01 26.91
N PRO A 278 11.10 4.54 26.49
CA PRO A 278 11.60 4.31 25.15
C PRO A 278 12.13 2.88 24.98
N VAL A 279 12.01 2.32 23.78
CA VAL A 279 12.67 1.07 23.38
C VAL A 279 13.94 1.43 22.61
N PRO A 280 15.14 1.31 23.20
CA PRO A 280 16.39 1.57 22.48
C PRO A 280 16.67 0.49 21.44
N PHE A 281 17.56 0.77 20.50
CA PHE A 281 17.94 -0.18 19.45
C PHE A 281 18.44 -1.53 20.01
N SER A 282 19.22 -1.51 21.10
CA SER A 282 19.69 -2.73 21.76
C SER A 282 18.57 -3.59 22.35
N ALA A 283 17.45 -2.98 22.74
CA ALA A 283 16.26 -3.72 23.18
C ALA A 283 15.48 -4.31 22.00
N TRP A 284 15.43 -3.58 20.88
CA TRP A 284 14.92 -4.12 19.62
C TRP A 284 15.74 -5.32 19.12
N GLU A 285 17.07 -5.31 19.26
CA GLU A 285 17.92 -6.45 18.89
C GLU A 285 17.59 -7.72 19.70
N LYS A 286 17.17 -7.58 20.97
CA LYS A 286 16.65 -8.72 21.76
C LYS A 286 15.37 -9.28 21.15
N ILE A 287 14.44 -8.40 20.75
CA ILE A 287 13.19 -8.80 20.06
C ILE A 287 13.54 -9.55 18.76
N ASP A 288 14.37 -8.96 17.92
CA ASP A 288 14.80 -9.56 16.65
C ASP A 288 15.43 -10.95 16.83
N SER A 289 16.27 -11.10 17.86
CA SER A 289 16.92 -12.36 18.21
C SER A 289 15.92 -13.42 18.67
N GLU A 290 14.96 -13.03 19.50
CA GLU A 290 13.92 -13.94 19.99
C GLU A 290 12.97 -14.37 18.87
N GLU A 291 12.53 -13.46 18.00
CA GLU A 291 11.71 -13.80 16.84
C GLU A 291 12.41 -14.79 15.90
N LYS A 292 13.72 -14.61 15.67
CA LYS A 292 14.56 -15.55 14.90
C LYS A 292 14.68 -16.91 15.59
N ARG A 293 14.88 -16.93 16.91
CA ARG A 293 14.95 -18.16 17.71
C ARG A 293 13.62 -18.93 17.66
N LEU A 294 12.49 -18.24 17.77
CA LEU A 294 11.17 -18.86 17.66
C LEU A 294 10.89 -19.35 16.22
N GLY A 295 11.35 -18.59 15.22
CA GLY A 295 11.27 -18.97 13.81
C GLY A 295 12.04 -20.25 13.49
N SER A 296 13.27 -20.39 13.99
CA SER A 296 14.11 -21.56 13.72
C SER A 296 13.51 -22.85 14.27
N LEU A 297 12.84 -22.81 15.43
CA LEU A 297 12.08 -23.93 15.99
C LEU A 297 10.93 -24.42 15.09
N ARG A 298 10.52 -23.59 14.12
CA ARG A 298 9.37 -23.83 13.22
C ARG A 298 9.76 -23.85 11.74
N ASN A 299 11.05 -23.88 11.42
CA ASN A 299 11.58 -23.79 10.05
C ASN A 299 11.13 -22.52 9.29
N LYS A 300 11.03 -21.39 10.01
CA LYS A 300 10.71 -20.07 9.49
C LYS A 300 11.91 -19.14 9.67
N PRO A 301 12.08 -18.10 8.84
CA PRO A 301 13.11 -17.10 9.08
C PRO A 301 12.90 -16.37 10.41
N LYS A 302 11.63 -16.13 10.80
CA LYS A 302 11.20 -15.53 12.07
C LYS A 302 9.79 -15.95 12.42
N GLU A 303 9.47 -15.96 13.72
CA GLU A 303 8.10 -15.95 14.25
C GLU A 303 7.89 -14.64 14.99
N LYS A 304 6.99 -13.80 14.48
CA LYS A 304 6.80 -12.43 15.01
C LYS A 304 6.07 -12.45 16.35
N LEU A 305 6.50 -11.60 17.27
CA LEU A 305 5.72 -11.28 18.46
C LEU A 305 4.62 -10.30 18.04
N THR A 306 3.37 -10.63 18.34
CA THR A 306 2.20 -9.95 17.73
C THR A 306 1.44 -9.06 18.69
N THR A 307 1.88 -8.98 19.94
CA THR A 307 1.31 -8.11 20.98
C THR A 307 2.36 -7.13 21.51
N TYR A 308 1.92 -5.98 22.02
CA TYR A 308 2.82 -5.02 22.65
C TYR A 308 3.42 -5.58 23.94
N GLU A 309 2.64 -6.36 24.69
CA GLU A 309 3.06 -7.01 25.93
C GLU A 309 4.21 -7.98 25.69
N ASP A 310 4.13 -8.82 24.65
CA ASP A 310 5.20 -9.76 24.30
C ASP A 310 6.47 -9.03 23.85
N LEU A 311 6.31 -8.01 22.99
CA LEU A 311 7.42 -7.18 22.53
C LEU A 311 8.13 -6.50 23.71
N LEU A 312 7.36 -5.90 24.62
CA LEU A 312 7.91 -5.23 25.80
C LEU A 312 8.54 -6.22 26.77
N LYS A 313 7.96 -7.41 26.98
CA LYS A 313 8.55 -8.44 27.84
C LYS A 313 9.94 -8.88 27.37
N VAL A 314 10.17 -8.96 26.07
CA VAL A 314 11.47 -9.34 25.48
C VAL A 314 12.45 -8.17 25.41
N ALA A 315 11.94 -6.96 25.16
CA ALA A 315 12.77 -5.75 25.11
C ALA A 315 13.51 -5.47 26.43
N THR A 316 12.92 -5.90 27.56
CA THR A 316 13.33 -5.50 28.91
C THR A 316 14.19 -6.56 29.55
#